data_AF-A0A2T1LQE1-F1
#
_entry.id   AF-A0A2T1LQE1-F1
#
_cell.length_a   1.000
_cell.length_b   1.000
_cell.length_c   1.000
_cell.angle_alpha   90.00
_cell.angle_beta   90.00
_cell.angle_gamma   90.00
#
_symmetry.space_group_name_H-M   'P 1'
#
loop_
_entity.id
_entity.type
_entity.pdbx_description
1 polymer ?
#
loop_
_entity_poly.entity_id
_entity_poly.type
_entity_poly.pdbx_seq_one_letter_code
_entity_poly.pdbx_strand_id
1 'polypeptide(L)'
;RPQCLGLLGSIYPWLMHSEYLHYGHALFMLLGFAVFRPSMEGKARVWWDVAFTLQFFHHFEHALLLGQAIIGKNLFDLPVRTSIGQLWFPRIELHFWYNVIVMLPMLIGLYFNQKTLKK
;
A
#
# COMPACT_ATOMS: atom_id res chain seq x y z
N ARG A 1 -7.21 20.12 10.99
CA ARG A 1 -7.74 18.80 10.55
C ARG A 1 -7.38 17.79 11.64
N PRO A 2 -8.27 16.84 12.01
CA PRO A 2 -7.94 15.84 13.01
C PRO A 2 -6.69 15.07 12.56
N GLN A 3 -5.70 14.96 13.44
CA GLN A 3 -4.45 14.28 13.14
C GLN A 3 -4.73 12.77 13.23
N CYS A 4 -4.82 12.09 12.08
CA CYS A 4 -5.06 10.64 12.00
C CYS A 4 -3.78 9.86 12.40
N LEU A 5 -3.33 10.04 13.63
CA LEU A 5 -2.03 9.57 14.12
C LEU A 5 -2.01 8.08 14.48
N GLY A 6 -3.19 7.49 14.77
CA GLY A 6 -3.25 6.14 15.35
C GLY A 6 -2.57 6.06 16.72
N LEU A 7 -2.50 4.86 17.31
CA LEU A 7 -1.94 4.67 18.65
C LEU A 7 -0.44 5.05 18.70
N LEU A 8 0.36 4.55 17.75
CA LEU A 8 1.79 4.84 17.70
C LEU A 8 2.09 6.31 17.36
N GLY A 9 1.33 6.93 16.45
CA GLY A 9 1.53 8.34 16.13
C GLY A 9 1.05 9.29 17.22
N SER A 10 0.17 8.87 18.14
CA SER A 10 -0.18 9.69 19.31
C SER A 10 1.00 9.86 20.27
N ILE A 11 1.91 8.87 20.31
CA ILE A 11 3.13 8.89 21.12
C ILE A 11 4.29 9.50 20.32
N TYR A 12 4.40 9.19 19.02
CA TYR A 12 5.46 9.67 18.14
C TYR A 12 4.86 10.32 16.87
N PRO A 13 4.37 11.57 16.93
CA PRO A 13 3.71 12.21 15.79
C PRO A 13 4.60 12.37 14.57
N TRP A 14 5.91 12.57 14.78
CA TRP A 14 6.91 12.67 13.71
C TRP A 14 6.97 11.41 12.84
N LEU A 15 6.65 10.25 13.40
CA LEU A 15 6.59 8.97 12.70
C LEU A 15 5.55 9.00 11.57
N MET A 16 4.40 9.63 11.84
CA MET A 16 3.29 9.75 10.90
C MET A 16 3.48 10.85 9.84
N HIS A 17 4.44 11.76 10.07
CA HIS A 17 4.80 12.81 9.10
C HIS A 17 5.95 12.39 8.18
N SER A 18 6.64 11.28 8.48
CA SER A 18 7.76 10.81 7.68
C SER A 18 7.28 10.11 6.41
N GLU A 19 7.49 10.77 5.28
CA GLU A 19 7.19 10.20 3.97
C GLU A 19 8.07 8.99 3.64
N TYR A 20 9.31 9.00 4.12
CA TYR A 20 10.23 7.88 4.00
C TYR A 20 9.71 6.65 4.74
N LEU A 21 9.17 6.83 5.94
CA LEU A 21 8.59 5.72 6.69
C LEU A 21 7.35 5.17 6.00
N HIS A 22 6.47 6.05 5.54
CA HIS A 22 5.26 5.64 4.84
C HIS A 22 5.58 4.86 3.55
N TYR A 23 6.54 5.36 2.77
CA TYR A 23 7.09 4.64 1.61
C TYR A 23 7.74 3.31 2.00
N GLY A 24 8.56 3.32 3.05
CA GLY A 24 9.24 2.12 3.58
C GLY A 24 8.27 1.03 3.99
N HIS A 25 7.15 1.38 4.62
CA HIS A 25 6.07 0.45 4.94
C HIS A 25 5.43 -0.16 3.67
N ALA A 26 5.15 0.65 2.65
CA ALA A 26 4.61 0.16 1.38
C ALA A 26 5.58 -0.81 0.67
N LEU A 27 6.88 -0.53 0.74
CA LEU A 27 7.93 -1.42 0.23
C LEU A 27 8.02 -2.71 1.04
N PHE A 28 7.98 -2.62 2.37
CA PHE A 28 7.98 -3.79 3.25
C PHE A 28 6.80 -4.73 2.95
N MET A 29 5.60 -4.18 2.78
CA MET A 29 4.42 -4.96 2.38
C MET A 29 4.63 -5.67 1.04
N LEU A 30 5.15 -4.96 0.04
CA LEU A 30 5.42 -5.53 -1.28
C LEU A 30 6.43 -6.69 -1.22
N LEU A 31 7.51 -6.53 -0.44
CA LEU A 31 8.49 -7.59 -0.19
C LEU A 31 7.86 -8.78 0.54
N GLY A 32 7.00 -8.54 1.53
CA GLY A 32 6.24 -9.59 2.20
C GLY A 32 5.42 -10.42 1.22
N PHE A 33 4.66 -9.78 0.32
CA PHE A 33 3.93 -10.49 -0.74
C PHE A 33 4.86 -11.32 -1.62
N ALA A 34 5.99 -10.76 -2.05
CA ALA A 34 6.95 -11.47 -2.90
C ALA A 34 7.57 -12.69 -2.20
N VAL A 35 7.97 -12.53 -0.94
CA VAL A 35 8.62 -13.59 -0.13
C VAL A 35 7.65 -14.74 0.17
N PHE A 36 6.39 -14.45 0.47
CA PHE A 36 5.39 -15.50 0.76
C PHE A 36 4.72 -16.06 -0.48
N ARG A 37 4.93 -15.47 -1.67
CA ARG A 37 4.32 -15.95 -2.92
C ARG A 37 4.60 -17.43 -3.24
N PRO A 38 5.82 -17.99 -3.03
CA PRO A 38 6.10 -19.39 -3.31
C PRO A 38 5.32 -20.37 -2.44
N SER A 39 4.87 -19.98 -1.24
CA SER A 39 4.08 -20.84 -0.35
C SER A 39 2.58 -20.85 -0.66
N MET A 40 2.16 -20.14 -1.71
CA MET A 40 0.77 -20.05 -2.14
C MET A 40 0.55 -20.93 -3.37
N GLU A 41 -0.45 -21.82 -3.30
CA GLU A 41 -0.78 -22.77 -4.37
C GLU A 41 -2.26 -22.69 -4.80
N GLY A 42 -2.55 -23.16 -6.02
CA GLY A 42 -3.91 -23.27 -6.56
C GLY A 42 -4.68 -21.94 -6.49
N LYS A 43 -5.89 -21.97 -5.89
CA LYS A 43 -6.73 -20.77 -5.74
C LYS A 43 -6.09 -19.70 -4.85
N ALA A 44 -5.33 -20.10 -3.84
CA ALA A 44 -4.65 -19.15 -2.95
C ALA A 44 -3.66 -18.29 -3.73
N ARG A 45 -2.92 -18.92 -4.66
CA ARG A 45 -1.95 -18.24 -5.53
C ARG A 45 -2.58 -17.16 -6.39
N VAL A 46 -3.76 -17.41 -6.97
CA VAL A 46 -4.46 -16.43 -7.81
C VAL A 46 -4.81 -15.18 -7.00
N TRP A 47 -5.41 -15.35 -5.82
CA TRP A 47 -5.79 -14.22 -4.96
C TRP A 47 -4.58 -13.49 -4.38
N TRP A 48 -3.51 -14.23 -4.07
CA TRP A 48 -2.24 -13.65 -3.64
C TRP A 48 -1.59 -12.81 -4.75
N ASP A 49 -1.61 -13.28 -5.99
CA ASP A 49 -1.08 -12.55 -7.14
C ASP A 49 -1.91 -11.29 -7.43
N VAL A 50 -3.24 -11.35 -7.28
CA VAL A 50 -4.10 -10.15 -7.35
C VAL A 50 -3.73 -9.14 -6.26
N ALA A 51 -3.60 -9.59 -5.00
CA ALA A 51 -3.19 -8.73 -3.89
C ALA A 51 -1.82 -8.08 -4.16
N PHE A 52 -0.87 -8.87 -4.68
CA PHE A 52 0.47 -8.43 -4.99
C PHE A 52 0.50 -7.38 -6.10
N THR A 53 -0.26 -7.58 -7.19
CA THR A 53 -0.37 -6.59 -8.28
C THR A 53 -0.98 -5.28 -7.80
N LEU A 54 -2.03 -5.34 -6.96
CA LEU A 54 -2.65 -4.14 -6.39
C LEU A 54 -1.70 -3.43 -5.43
N GLN A 55 -0.99 -4.16 -4.57
CA GLN A 55 0.03 -3.61 -3.68
C GLN A 55 1.18 -2.98 -4.46
N PHE A 56 1.58 -3.58 -5.58
CA PHE A 56 2.60 -3.02 -6.47
C PHE A 56 2.16 -1.68 -7.04
N PHE A 57 0.94 -1.58 -7.54
CA PHE A 57 0.41 -0.32 -8.06
C PHE A 57 0.28 0.75 -6.97
N HIS A 58 -0.19 0.37 -5.79
CA HIS A 58 -0.26 1.27 -4.63
C HIS A 58 1.12 1.75 -4.18
N HIS A 59 2.12 0.86 -4.17
CA HIS A 59 3.51 1.21 -3.92
C HIS A 59 4.08 2.16 -4.98
N PHE A 60 3.76 1.94 -6.26
CA PHE A 60 4.16 2.83 -7.35
C PHE A 60 3.61 4.25 -7.17
N GLU A 61 2.36 4.41 -6.73
CA GLU A 61 1.81 5.73 -6.39
C GLU A 61 2.60 6.42 -5.27
N HIS A 62 3.04 5.66 -4.27
CA HIS A 62 3.92 6.17 -3.21
C HIS A 62 5.32 6.53 -3.71
N ALA A 63 5.89 5.73 -4.61
CA ALA A 63 7.15 6.01 -5.26
C ALA A 63 7.08 7.31 -6.07
N LEU A 64 5.98 7.54 -6.78
CA LEU A 64 5.74 8.76 -7.54
C LEU A 64 5.67 10.00 -6.62
N LEU A 65 5.02 9.89 -5.46
CA LEU A 65 4.97 10.97 -4.48
C LEU A 65 6.34 11.27 -3.86
N LEU A 66 7.10 10.23 -3.51
CA LEU A 66 8.47 10.36 -2.99
C LEU A 66 9.40 10.93 -4.06
N GLY A 67 9.27 10.51 -5.31
CA GLY A 67 10.01 11.05 -6.45
C GLY A 67 9.78 12.55 -6.63
N GLN A 68 8.52 13.02 -6.56
CA GLN A 68 8.21 14.45 -6.57
C GLN A 68 8.87 15.19 -5.39
N ALA A 69 8.90 14.57 -4.20
CA ALA A 69 9.55 15.14 -3.01
C ALA A 69 11.07 15.30 -3.19
N ILE A 70 11.73 14.31 -3.79
CA ILE A 70 13.18 14.31 -4.02
C ILE A 70 13.56 15.26 -5.17
N ILE A 71 12.80 15.24 -6.27
CA ILE A 71 13.07 16.06 -7.46
C ILE A 71 12.68 17.54 -7.22
N GLY A 72 11.77 17.80 -6.28
CA GLY A 72 11.24 19.13 -6.00
C GLY A 72 10.28 19.63 -7.08
N LYS A 73 9.79 18.75 -7.97
CA LYS A 73 8.79 19.06 -9.01
C LYS A 73 7.56 18.19 -8.82
N ASN A 74 6.40 18.82 -8.82
CA ASN A 74 5.12 18.12 -8.70
C ASN A 74 4.63 17.65 -10.06
N LEU A 75 3.79 16.62 -10.05
CA LEU A 75 3.13 16.11 -11.25
C LEU A 75 2.27 17.22 -11.87
N PHE A 76 2.43 17.47 -13.17
CA PHE A 76 1.74 18.53 -13.92
C PHE A 76 1.91 19.94 -13.34
N ASP A 77 3.02 20.22 -12.66
CA ASP A 77 3.29 21.50 -11.99
C ASP A 77 2.19 21.93 -11.00
N LEU A 78 1.44 20.94 -10.48
CA LEU A 78 0.41 21.17 -9.48
C LEU A 78 1.01 21.78 -8.20
N PRO A 79 0.24 22.56 -7.43
CA PRO A 79 0.75 23.21 -6.22
C PRO A 79 1.10 22.22 -5.09
N VAL A 80 0.69 20.97 -5.21
CA VAL A 80 0.90 19.91 -4.21
C VAL A 80 1.32 18.60 -4.88
N ARG A 81 2.06 17.79 -4.14
CA ARG A 81 2.47 16.44 -4.56
C ARG A 81 1.26 15.53 -4.72
N THR A 82 1.10 14.98 -5.91
CA THR A 82 -0.14 14.33 -6.34
C THR A 82 0.19 13.01 -7.03
N SER A 83 -0.45 11.92 -6.61
CA SER A 83 -0.39 10.63 -7.33
C SER A 83 -1.37 10.63 -8.51
N ILE A 84 -1.34 9.58 -9.34
CA ILE A 84 -2.23 9.47 -10.50
C ILE A 84 -3.68 9.33 -10.02
N GLY A 85 -3.95 8.45 -9.04
CA GLY A 85 -5.29 8.29 -8.47
C GLY A 85 -5.81 9.54 -7.77
N GLN A 86 -4.92 10.38 -7.23
CA GLN A 86 -5.30 11.63 -6.55
C GLN A 86 -5.88 12.69 -7.51
N LEU A 87 -5.76 12.51 -8.83
CA LEU A 87 -6.38 13.41 -9.81
C LEU A 87 -7.91 13.31 -9.82
N TRP A 88 -8.46 12.17 -9.39
CA TRP A 88 -9.91 11.92 -9.38
C TRP A 88 -10.48 11.76 -7.97
N PHE A 89 -9.66 11.32 -7.00
CA PHE A 89 -10.11 11.05 -5.63
C PHE A 89 -9.26 11.78 -4.60
N PRO A 90 -9.83 12.26 -3.48
CA PRO A 90 -9.03 12.87 -2.44
C PRO A 90 -8.14 11.83 -1.74
N ARG A 91 -7.00 12.30 -1.21
CA ARG A 91 -5.89 11.43 -0.75
C ARG A 91 -6.30 10.42 0.31
N ILE A 92 -7.13 10.82 1.26
CA ILE A 92 -7.47 10.01 2.43
C ILE A 92 -8.33 8.83 1.98
N GLU A 93 -9.36 9.12 1.19
CA GLU A 93 -10.30 8.18 0.62
C GLU A 93 -9.57 7.21 -0.31
N LEU A 94 -8.71 7.73 -1.20
CA LEU A 94 -7.93 6.91 -2.10
C LEU A 94 -7.01 5.93 -1.35
N HIS A 95 -6.32 6.39 -0.31
CA HIS A 95 -5.46 5.52 0.49
C HIS A 95 -6.25 4.46 1.26
N PHE A 96 -7.39 4.84 1.83
CA PHE A 96 -8.31 3.89 2.44
C PHE A 96 -8.77 2.83 1.45
N TRP A 97 -9.15 3.24 0.24
CA TRP A 97 -9.56 2.31 -0.82
C TRP A 97 -8.43 1.36 -1.22
N TYR A 98 -7.20 1.85 -1.41
CA TYR A 98 -6.05 0.99 -1.68
C TYR A 98 -5.87 -0.08 -0.60
N ASN A 99 -5.94 0.32 0.67
CA ASN A 99 -5.81 -0.63 1.78
C ASN A 99 -6.89 -1.71 1.73
N VAL A 100 -8.14 -1.34 1.45
CA VAL A 100 -9.25 -2.30 1.34
C VAL A 100 -9.07 -3.24 0.15
N ILE A 101 -8.76 -2.72 -1.04
CA ILE A 101 -8.65 -3.54 -2.26
C ILE A 101 -7.42 -4.44 -2.25
N VAL A 102 -6.36 -4.12 -1.50
CA VAL A 102 -5.22 -5.02 -1.27
C VAL A 102 -5.56 -6.05 -0.18
N MET A 103 -6.15 -5.61 0.92
CA MET A 103 -6.43 -6.47 2.07
C MET A 103 -7.42 -7.58 1.73
N LEU A 104 -8.48 -7.31 0.96
CA LEU A 104 -9.51 -8.30 0.67
C LEU A 104 -8.96 -9.52 -0.12
N PRO A 105 -8.28 -9.36 -1.27
CA PRO A 105 -7.62 -10.46 -1.98
C PRO A 105 -6.59 -11.18 -1.11
N MET A 106 -5.82 -10.46 -0.29
CA MET A 106 -4.86 -11.08 0.63
C MET A 106 -5.55 -12.02 1.62
N LEU A 107 -6.63 -11.57 2.27
CA LEU A 107 -7.39 -12.40 3.20
C LEU A 107 -8.03 -13.60 2.52
N ILE A 108 -8.56 -13.43 1.30
CA ILE A 108 -9.12 -14.53 0.51
C ILE A 108 -8.02 -15.55 0.14
N GLY A 109 -6.83 -15.07 -0.26
CA GLY A 109 -5.67 -15.91 -0.53
C GLY A 109 -5.26 -16.73 0.69
N LEU A 110 -5.15 -16.09 1.86
CA LEU A 110 -4.84 -16.75 3.13
C LEU A 110 -5.89 -17.79 3.52
N TYR A 111 -7.18 -17.49 3.33
CA TYR A 111 -8.27 -18.43 3.58
C TYR A 111 -8.16 -19.70 2.73
N PHE A 112 -7.87 -19.55 1.43
CA PHE A 112 -7.66 -20.71 0.57
C PHE A 112 -6.38 -21.46 0.92
N ASN A 113 -5.31 -20.76 1.31
CA ASN A 113 -4.04 -21.40 1.66
C ASN A 113 -4.18 -22.26 2.92
N GLN A 114 -4.89 -21.77 3.94
CA GLN A 114 -5.16 -22.53 5.17
C GLN A 114 -5.90 -23.85 4.88
N LYS A 115 -6.81 -23.86 3.90
CA LYS A 115 -7.54 -25.07 3.50
C LYS A 115 -6.66 -26.08 2.77
N THR A 116 -5.69 -25.60 2.00
CA THR A 116 -4.72 -26.48 1.32
C THR A 116 -3.80 -27.15 2.33
N LEU A 117 -3.28 -26.41 3.32
CA LEU A 117 -2.37 -26.94 4.35
C LEU A 117 -3.00 -27.94 5.33
N LYS A 118 -4.33 -28.01 5.39
CA LYS A 118 -5.08 -28.93 6.26
C LYS A 118 -5.46 -30.26 5.58
N LYS A 119 -5.14 -30.43 4.30
CA LYS A 119 -5.30 -31.69 3.56
C LYS A 119 -4.00 -32.46 3.56
#